data_AF-A0A1F5T331-F1
#
_entry.id   AF-A0A1F5T331-F1
#
_cell.length_a   1.000
_cell.length_b   1.000
_cell.length_c   1.000
_cell.angle_alpha   90.00
_cell.angle_beta   90.00
_cell.angle_gamma   90.00
#
_symmetry.space_group_name_H-M   'P 1'
#
loop_
_entity.id
_entity.type
_entity.pdbx_description
1 polymer ?
#
loop_
_entity_poly.entity_id
_entity_poly.type
_entity_poly.pdbx_seq_one_letter_code
_entity_poly.pdbx_strand_id
1 'polypeptide(L)'
;MELESQMLNLPPEGPSKQLKQEQPNNVTELETGELAGVMSRVNKFWDTPFETTTTEEINQTVDNFLTELKPLRTRIDDKVKLYEFQLKDLPVTSKQIKEVNEGIKDRLEMVREVQSKFDTLLVKLEAVRKENNLLKKDDLLDEVKNLWEKFYSETVVEV
;
A
#
# COMPACT_ATOMS: atom_id res chain seq x y z
N MET A 1 21.04 45.70 -56.69
CA MET A 1 19.79 45.39 -55.97
C MET A 1 20.13 44.30 -54.98
N GLU A 2 20.37 44.70 -53.74
CA GLU A 2 20.49 43.83 -52.59
C GLU A 2 19.08 43.52 -52.08
N LEU A 3 18.81 42.27 -51.76
CA LEU A 3 17.78 41.86 -50.82
C LEU A 3 18.41 40.80 -49.92
N GLU A 4 18.90 41.27 -48.78
CA GLU A 4 19.11 40.48 -47.58
C GLU A 4 17.77 39.90 -47.07
N SER A 5 17.88 39.01 -46.07
CA SER A 5 16.81 38.38 -45.26
C SER A 5 16.30 37.04 -45.80
N GLN A 6 16.31 35.94 -45.05
CA GLN A 6 16.44 35.74 -43.61
C GLN A 6 16.98 34.33 -43.37
N MET A 7 17.85 34.23 -42.38
CA MET A 7 18.32 32.99 -41.79
C MET A 7 17.12 32.15 -41.34
N LEU A 8 16.91 30.99 -41.96
CA LEU A 8 16.11 29.94 -41.34
C LEU A 8 17.00 29.27 -40.28
N ASN A 9 17.04 29.89 -39.11
CA ASN A 9 17.45 29.26 -37.87
C ASN A 9 16.59 27.99 -37.71
N LEU A 10 17.15 26.83 -38.03
CA LEU A 10 16.67 25.59 -37.47
C LEU A 10 16.97 25.66 -35.97
N PRO A 11 15.96 25.71 -35.08
CA PRO A 11 16.24 25.48 -33.67
C PRO A 11 16.82 24.06 -33.52
N PRO A 12 17.79 23.90 -32.61
CA PRO A 12 18.52 22.66 -32.40
C PRO A 12 17.54 21.54 -32.05
N GLU A 13 17.91 20.31 -32.40
CA GLU A 13 17.29 19.06 -31.94
C GLU A 13 16.58 19.29 -30.61
N GLY A 14 15.25 19.46 -30.68
CA GLY A 14 14.44 19.59 -29.49
C GLY A 14 14.78 18.39 -28.61
N PRO A 15 14.97 18.58 -27.30
CA PRO A 15 15.46 17.53 -26.44
C PRO A 15 14.62 16.31 -26.74
N SER A 16 15.29 15.26 -27.24
CA SER A 16 14.80 13.91 -27.08
C SER A 16 14.38 13.90 -25.62
N LYS A 17 13.06 13.94 -25.38
CA LYS A 17 12.53 13.57 -24.09
C LYS A 17 12.91 12.10 -24.03
N GLN A 18 14.16 11.86 -23.59
CA GLN A 18 14.46 10.77 -22.72
C GLN A 18 13.27 10.80 -21.77
N LEU A 19 12.29 9.95 -22.05
CA LEU A 19 11.50 9.38 -20.99
C LEU A 19 12.59 8.91 -20.05
N LYS A 20 12.91 9.73 -19.06
CA LYS A 20 13.58 9.26 -17.87
C LYS A 20 12.63 8.17 -17.44
N GLN A 21 13.00 6.94 -17.81
CA GLN A 21 12.53 5.74 -17.18
C GLN A 21 13.07 5.84 -15.76
N GLU A 22 12.49 6.73 -14.97
CA GLU A 22 12.16 6.37 -13.62
C GLU A 22 11.08 5.31 -13.83
N GLN A 23 11.52 4.08 -14.11
CA GLN A 23 10.77 2.93 -13.62
C GLN A 23 10.72 3.20 -12.12
N PRO A 24 9.55 3.48 -11.52
CA PRO A 24 9.47 3.41 -10.08
C PRO A 24 9.57 1.92 -9.77
N ASN A 25 10.78 1.36 -9.73
CA ASN A 25 11.11 0.27 -8.81
C ASN A 25 10.67 0.82 -7.45
N ASN A 26 9.48 0.54 -6.91
CA ASN A 26 8.89 -0.76 -6.72
C ASN A 26 7.39 -0.63 -6.35
N VAL A 27 6.69 -1.75 -6.19
CA VAL A 27 5.47 -1.83 -5.35
C VAL A 27 5.78 -1.47 -3.88
N THR A 28 7.05 -1.46 -3.49
CA THR A 28 7.55 -1.12 -2.15
C THR A 28 7.22 0.31 -1.70
N GLU A 29 6.74 1.20 -2.57
CA GLU A 29 6.22 2.54 -2.23
C GLU A 29 4.68 2.55 -2.06
N LEU A 30 4.13 1.61 -1.31
CA LEU A 30 3.16 2.01 -0.28
C LEU A 30 3.97 2.77 0.79
N GLU A 31 4.39 4.00 0.43
CA GLU A 31 5.31 4.91 1.12
C GLU A 31 5.83 4.36 2.46
N THR A 32 6.99 3.69 2.40
CA THR A 32 7.63 2.95 3.50
C THR A 32 7.64 3.71 4.82
N GLY A 33 7.68 5.05 4.81
CA GLY A 33 7.60 5.88 6.01
C GLY A 33 6.21 5.92 6.68
N GLU A 34 5.13 5.95 5.92
CA GLU A 34 3.76 6.00 6.49
C GLU A 34 3.31 4.62 6.95
N LEU A 35 3.63 3.58 6.17
CA LEU A 35 3.38 2.20 6.57
C LEU A 35 4.20 1.89 7.82
N ALA A 36 5.50 2.18 7.84
CA ALA A 36 6.35 2.00 9.04
C ALA A 36 5.87 2.84 10.24
N GLY A 37 5.35 4.05 10.00
CA GLY A 37 4.81 4.91 11.04
C GLY A 37 3.56 4.32 11.70
N VAL A 38 2.64 3.79 10.90
CA VAL A 38 1.52 3.03 11.44
C VAL A 38 2.04 1.74 12.08
N MET A 39 2.97 1.01 11.44
CA MET A 39 3.51 -0.23 11.99
C MET A 39 4.12 -0.04 13.39
N SER A 40 4.86 1.04 13.59
CA SER A 40 5.45 1.39 14.88
C SER A 40 4.39 1.64 15.95
N ARG A 41 3.27 2.28 15.59
CA ARG A 41 2.15 2.49 16.52
C ARG A 41 1.36 1.22 16.78
N VAL A 42 1.23 0.33 15.79
CA VAL A 42 0.63 -1.00 15.98
C VAL A 42 1.49 -1.88 16.88
N ASN A 43 2.81 -1.88 16.72
CA ASN A 43 3.67 -2.69 17.58
C ASN A 43 3.57 -2.24 19.04
N LYS A 44 3.44 -0.92 19.29
CA LYS A 44 3.15 -0.39 20.63
C LYS A 44 1.80 -0.83 21.19
N PHE A 45 0.79 -1.08 20.33
CA PHE A 45 -0.48 -1.66 20.76
C PHE A 45 -0.26 -3.07 21.34
N TRP A 46 0.56 -3.90 20.69
CA TRP A 46 0.87 -5.26 21.15
C TRP A 46 1.81 -5.32 22.35
N ASP A 47 2.60 -4.28 22.58
CA ASP A 47 3.44 -4.14 23.78
C ASP A 47 2.62 -3.77 25.04
N THR A 48 1.33 -3.47 24.89
CA THR A 48 0.46 -3.15 26.04
C THR A 48 0.08 -4.46 26.75
N PRO A 49 0.43 -4.64 28.04
CA PRO A 49 0.06 -5.83 28.78
C PRO A 49 -1.46 -5.84 29.04
N PHE A 50 -2.16 -6.79 28.43
CA PHE A 50 -3.61 -6.95 28.58
C PHE A 50 -4.02 -7.77 29.82
N GLU A 51 -3.05 -8.25 30.60
CA GLU A 51 -3.23 -9.19 31.73
C GLU A 51 -4.11 -8.63 32.87
N THR A 52 -4.33 -7.31 32.95
CA THR A 52 -5.15 -6.66 33.99
C THR A 52 -6.29 -5.82 33.42
N THR A 53 -6.67 -6.05 32.16
CA THR A 53 -7.49 -5.13 31.37
C THR A 53 -8.94 -5.61 31.25
N THR A 54 -9.89 -4.70 31.35
CA THR A 54 -11.33 -4.96 31.16
C THR A 54 -11.66 -5.12 29.67
N THR A 55 -12.81 -5.74 29.38
CA THR A 55 -13.33 -5.84 28.00
C THR A 55 -13.48 -4.47 27.33
N GLU A 56 -13.83 -3.46 28.11
CA GLU A 56 -14.04 -2.08 27.67
C GLU A 56 -12.71 -1.44 27.23
N GLU A 57 -11.65 -1.61 28.02
CA GLU A 57 -10.32 -1.09 27.73
C GLU A 57 -9.70 -1.79 26.51
N ILE A 58 -9.90 -3.10 26.37
CA ILE A 58 -9.53 -3.83 25.13
C ILE A 58 -10.29 -3.25 23.93
N ASN A 59 -11.59 -3.02 24.05
CA ASN A 59 -12.40 -2.44 22.97
C ASN A 59 -11.93 -1.05 22.58
N GLN A 60 -11.62 -0.19 23.55
CA GLN A 60 -11.12 1.16 23.29
C GLN A 60 -9.77 1.11 22.56
N THR A 61 -8.90 0.19 22.96
CA THR A 61 -7.59 0.01 22.32
C THR A 61 -7.79 -0.47 20.87
N VAL A 62 -8.67 -1.45 20.65
CA VAL A 62 -9.01 -1.94 19.31
C VAL A 62 -9.65 -0.86 18.45
N ASP A 63 -10.51 -0.01 19.01
CA ASP A 63 -11.14 1.10 18.27
C ASP A 63 -10.13 2.17 17.85
N ASN A 64 -9.16 2.48 18.70
CA ASN A 64 -8.02 3.33 18.33
C ASN A 64 -7.23 2.68 17.19
N PHE A 65 -6.99 1.38 17.27
CA PHE A 65 -6.22 0.66 16.27
C PHE A 65 -6.94 0.60 14.91
N LEU A 66 -8.25 0.31 14.90
CA LEU A 66 -9.09 0.38 13.69
C LEU A 66 -9.10 1.78 13.06
N THR A 67 -9.05 2.83 13.88
CA THR A 67 -8.99 4.23 13.41
C THR A 67 -7.69 4.52 12.67
N GLU A 68 -6.57 3.94 13.12
CA GLU A 68 -5.27 4.08 12.44
C GLU A 68 -5.16 3.23 11.17
N LEU A 69 -5.80 2.05 11.12
CA LEU A 69 -5.72 1.16 9.96
C LEU A 69 -6.65 1.54 8.80
N LYS A 70 -7.78 2.19 9.07
CA LYS A 70 -8.74 2.59 8.02
C LYS A 70 -8.11 3.46 6.91
N PRO A 71 -7.31 4.50 7.21
CA PRO A 71 -6.63 5.29 6.18
C PRO A 71 -5.70 4.48 5.27
N LEU A 72 -4.96 3.52 5.83
CA LEU A 72 -4.12 2.61 5.04
C LEU A 72 -4.96 1.76 4.09
N ARG A 73 -6.09 1.25 4.56
CA ARG A 73 -7.01 0.45 3.73
C ARG A 73 -7.48 1.24 2.51
N THR A 74 -7.87 2.50 2.70
CA THR A 74 -8.29 3.39 1.61
C THR A 74 -7.15 3.62 0.61
N ARG A 75 -5.92 3.80 1.06
CA ARG A 75 -4.76 3.97 0.17
C ARG A 75 -4.44 2.72 -0.63
N ILE A 76 -4.56 1.53 -0.03
CA ILE A 76 -4.44 0.26 -0.75
C ILE A 76 -5.50 0.17 -1.85
N ASP A 77 -6.76 0.52 -1.54
CA ASP A 77 -7.84 0.57 -2.54
C ASP A 77 -7.53 1.54 -3.68
N ASP A 78 -7.02 2.72 -3.37
CA ASP A 78 -6.72 3.73 -4.38
C ASP A 78 -5.55 3.30 -5.28
N LYS A 79 -4.56 2.56 -4.74
CA LYS A 79 -3.49 1.94 -5.53
C LYS A 79 -4.02 0.83 -6.45
N VAL A 80 -4.94 -0.02 -5.97
CA VAL A 80 -5.61 -1.03 -6.81
C VAL A 80 -6.32 -0.36 -7.98
N LYS A 81 -7.16 0.65 -7.70
CA LYS A 81 -7.90 1.39 -8.74
C LYS A 81 -6.96 2.07 -9.74
N LEU A 82 -5.85 2.62 -9.27
CA LEU A 82 -4.84 3.24 -10.13
C LEU A 82 -4.24 2.24 -11.13
N TYR A 83 -3.82 1.06 -10.66
CA TYR A 83 -3.26 0.03 -11.54
C TYR A 83 -4.31 -0.55 -12.49
N GLU A 84 -5.53 -0.78 -12.02
CA GLU A 84 -6.65 -1.19 -12.87
C GLU A 84 -6.93 -0.16 -13.98
N PHE A 85 -6.91 1.12 -13.64
CA PHE A 85 -7.08 2.22 -14.60
C PHE A 85 -5.94 2.24 -15.64
N GLN A 86 -4.68 2.16 -15.19
CA GLN A 86 -3.52 2.14 -16.09
C GLN A 86 -3.56 0.97 -17.09
N LEU A 87 -4.00 -0.22 -16.65
CA LEU A 87 -4.14 -1.39 -17.53
C LEU A 87 -5.26 -1.24 -18.55
N LYS A 88 -6.29 -0.45 -18.25
CA LYS A 88 -7.42 -0.20 -19.15
C LYS A 88 -7.07 0.78 -20.27
N ASP A 89 -6.24 1.77 -19.96
CA ASP A 89 -5.98 2.91 -20.85
C ASP A 89 -4.73 2.77 -21.73
N LEU A 90 -3.88 1.75 -21.51
CA LEU A 90 -2.66 1.54 -22.29
C LEU A 90 -2.91 0.65 -23.53
N PRO A 91 -2.90 1.22 -24.77
CA PRO A 91 -3.13 0.45 -25.99
C PRO A 91 -1.94 -0.49 -26.25
N VAL A 92 -2.22 -1.78 -26.45
CA VAL A 92 -1.20 -2.84 -26.62
C VAL A 92 -0.59 -2.84 -28.03
N THR A 93 0.01 -1.73 -28.43
CA THR A 93 0.45 -1.47 -29.82
C THR A 93 1.93 -1.72 -30.04
N SER A 94 2.76 -1.72 -28.98
CA SER A 94 4.20 -1.96 -29.06
C SER A 94 4.67 -3.01 -28.05
N LYS A 95 5.83 -3.62 -28.33
CA LYS A 95 6.48 -4.57 -27.40
C LYS A 95 6.79 -3.92 -26.04
N GLN A 96 7.23 -2.66 -26.05
CA GLN A 96 7.52 -1.90 -24.84
C GLN A 96 6.26 -1.67 -23.99
N ILE A 97 5.11 -1.39 -24.61
CA ILE A 97 3.85 -1.24 -23.87
C ILE A 97 3.38 -2.59 -23.29
N LYS A 98 3.65 -3.71 -23.97
CA LYS A 98 3.37 -5.05 -23.42
C LYS A 98 4.16 -5.32 -22.14
N GLU A 99 5.47 -5.06 -22.16
CA GLU A 99 6.35 -5.24 -21.00
C GLU A 99 5.93 -4.34 -19.83
N VAL A 100 5.53 -3.09 -20.11
CA VAL A 100 4.98 -2.18 -19.08
C VAL A 100 3.66 -2.71 -18.51
N ASN A 101 2.75 -3.19 -19.36
CA ASN A 101 1.46 -3.74 -18.91
C ASN A 101 1.63 -5.02 -18.09
N GLU A 102 2.59 -5.88 -18.43
CA GLU A 102 2.96 -7.05 -17.63
C GLU A 102 3.46 -6.61 -16.26
N GLY A 103 4.40 -5.65 -16.22
CA GLY A 103 4.85 -5.06 -14.97
C GLY A 103 3.70 -4.53 -14.12
N ILE A 104 2.76 -3.75 -14.67
CA ILE A 104 1.61 -3.23 -13.91
C ILE A 104 0.68 -4.35 -13.42
N LYS A 105 0.50 -5.44 -14.18
CA LYS A 105 -0.28 -6.61 -13.73
C LYS A 105 0.35 -7.28 -12.52
N ASP A 106 1.66 -7.51 -12.56
CA ASP A 106 2.38 -8.12 -11.44
C ASP A 106 2.24 -7.25 -10.18
N ARG A 107 2.32 -5.93 -10.34
CA ARG A 107 2.10 -4.98 -9.23
C ARG A 107 0.68 -4.99 -8.71
N LEU A 108 -0.31 -5.05 -9.60
CA LEU A 108 -1.71 -5.14 -9.22
C LEU A 108 -1.99 -6.42 -8.43
N GLU A 109 -1.40 -7.53 -8.84
CA GLU A 109 -1.51 -8.81 -8.12
C GLU A 109 -0.92 -8.71 -6.70
N MET A 110 0.30 -8.15 -6.58
CA MET A 110 0.92 -7.92 -5.27
C MET A 110 0.06 -7.02 -4.36
N VAL A 111 -0.45 -5.90 -4.87
CA VAL A 111 -1.28 -5.00 -4.05
C VAL A 111 -2.60 -5.64 -3.67
N ARG A 112 -3.20 -6.48 -4.53
CA ARG A 112 -4.41 -7.24 -4.19
C ARG A 112 -4.14 -8.30 -3.11
N GLU A 113 -2.97 -8.91 -3.10
CA GLU A 113 -2.59 -9.83 -2.03
C GLU A 113 -2.47 -9.09 -0.69
N VAL A 114 -1.78 -7.94 -0.67
CA VAL A 114 -1.69 -7.06 0.49
C VAL A 114 -3.07 -6.63 0.97
N GLN A 115 -3.95 -6.23 0.04
CA GLN A 115 -5.34 -5.85 0.29
C GLN A 115 -6.10 -6.97 1.01
N SER A 116 -6.02 -8.20 0.52
CA SER A 116 -6.71 -9.36 1.09
C SER A 116 -6.24 -9.70 2.51
N LYS A 117 -4.92 -9.66 2.74
CA LYS A 117 -4.34 -9.87 4.07
C LYS A 117 -4.77 -8.78 5.05
N PHE A 118 -4.77 -7.53 4.61
CA PHE A 118 -5.19 -6.39 5.43
C PHE A 118 -6.70 -6.44 5.75
N ASP A 119 -7.55 -6.85 4.80
CA ASP A 119 -8.98 -7.07 5.04
C ASP A 119 -9.22 -8.14 6.10
N THR A 120 -8.44 -9.23 6.05
CA THR A 120 -8.52 -10.31 7.05
C THR A 120 -8.17 -9.79 8.45
N LEU A 121 -7.13 -8.96 8.56
CA LEU A 121 -6.74 -8.32 9.82
C LEU A 121 -7.87 -7.43 10.38
N LEU A 122 -8.47 -6.59 9.54
CA LEU A 122 -9.57 -5.71 9.95
C LEU A 122 -10.78 -6.50 10.46
N VAL A 123 -11.16 -7.59 9.78
CA VAL A 123 -12.25 -8.47 10.20
C VAL A 123 -11.97 -9.10 11.57
N LYS A 124 -10.73 -9.53 11.82
CA LYS A 124 -10.33 -10.13 13.09
C LYS A 124 -10.31 -9.11 14.23
N LEU A 125 -9.85 -7.89 13.98
CA LEU A 125 -9.95 -6.79 14.96
C LEU A 125 -11.40 -6.45 15.31
N GLU A 126 -12.29 -6.41 14.32
CA GLU A 126 -13.72 -6.25 14.59
C GLU A 126 -14.31 -7.40 15.40
N ALA A 127 -13.82 -8.63 15.21
CA ALA A 127 -14.24 -9.77 16.01
C ALA A 127 -13.79 -9.61 17.48
N VAL A 128 -12.54 -9.19 17.73
CA VAL A 128 -12.06 -8.85 19.08
C VAL A 128 -12.98 -7.82 19.72
N ARG A 129 -13.28 -6.72 19.01
CA ARG A 129 -14.13 -5.63 19.49
C ARG A 129 -15.53 -6.09 19.93
N LYS A 130 -16.13 -7.03 19.18
CA LYS A 130 -17.51 -7.51 19.43
C LYS A 130 -17.59 -8.61 20.49
N GLU A 131 -16.48 -9.29 20.77
CA GLU A 131 -16.42 -10.33 21.80
C GLU A 131 -16.50 -9.71 23.20
N ASN A 132 -17.23 -10.36 24.12
CA ASN A 132 -17.44 -9.89 25.49
C ASN A 132 -16.82 -10.85 26.52
N ASN A 133 -16.44 -12.06 26.10
CA ASN A 133 -15.69 -12.99 26.93
C ASN A 133 -14.19 -12.68 26.87
N LEU A 134 -13.58 -12.42 28.02
CA LEU A 134 -12.16 -12.07 28.10
C LEU A 134 -11.22 -13.16 27.60
N LEU A 135 -11.49 -14.44 27.90
CA LEU A 135 -10.65 -15.55 27.43
C LEU A 135 -10.68 -15.64 25.90
N LYS A 136 -11.86 -15.51 25.30
CA LYS A 136 -12.00 -15.50 23.83
C LYS A 136 -11.42 -14.25 23.18
N LYS A 137 -11.49 -13.10 23.86
CA LYS A 137 -10.81 -11.88 23.40
C LYS A 137 -9.30 -12.10 23.35
N ASP A 138 -8.75 -12.74 24.35
CA ASP A 138 -7.31 -13.04 24.44
C ASP A 138 -6.88 -13.95 23.28
N ASP A 139 -7.60 -15.05 23.05
CA ASP A 139 -7.36 -15.94 21.89
C ASP A 139 -7.41 -15.17 20.55
N LEU A 140 -8.40 -14.28 20.39
CA LEU A 140 -8.54 -13.48 19.18
C LEU A 140 -7.45 -12.41 19.04
N LEU A 141 -6.98 -11.81 20.15
CA LEU A 141 -5.86 -10.87 20.15
C LEU A 141 -4.58 -11.57 19.71
N ASP A 142 -4.32 -12.80 20.17
CA ASP A 142 -3.20 -13.62 19.72
C ASP A 142 -3.29 -13.93 18.22
N GLU A 143 -4.47 -14.29 17.72
CA GLU A 143 -4.67 -14.50 16.28
C GLU A 143 -4.37 -13.22 15.46
N VAL A 144 -4.86 -12.07 15.92
CA VAL A 144 -4.61 -10.79 15.25
C VAL A 144 -3.12 -10.44 15.29
N LYS A 145 -2.44 -10.65 16.42
CA LYS A 145 -1.01 -10.42 16.57
C LYS A 145 -0.20 -11.27 15.59
N ASN A 146 -0.52 -12.56 15.51
CA ASN A 146 0.13 -13.47 14.56
C ASN A 146 -0.09 -13.06 13.10
N LEU A 147 -1.32 -12.65 12.76
CA LEU A 147 -1.64 -12.14 11.42
C LEU A 147 -0.89 -10.84 11.11
N TRP A 148 -0.77 -9.96 12.10
CA TRP A 148 -0.04 -8.70 11.99
C TRP A 148 1.45 -8.91 11.77
N GLU A 149 2.09 -9.78 12.57
CA GLU A 149 3.50 -10.13 12.43
C GLU A 149 3.79 -10.78 11.09
N LYS A 150 2.91 -11.69 10.64
CA LYS A 150 3.00 -12.30 9.32
C LYS A 150 2.90 -11.26 8.21
N PHE A 151 1.86 -10.40 8.26
CA PHE A 151 1.68 -9.31 7.31
C PHE A 151 2.90 -8.40 7.25
N TYR A 152 3.48 -8.04 8.40
CA TYR A 152 4.70 -7.24 8.49
C TYR A 152 5.89 -7.93 7.80
N SER A 153 6.14 -9.19 8.15
CA SER A 153 7.28 -9.94 7.59
C SER A 153 7.19 -10.11 6.07
N GLU A 154 5.98 -10.33 5.54
CA GLU A 154 5.77 -10.60 4.12
C GLU A 154 5.65 -9.34 3.26
N THR A 155 5.32 -8.19 3.87
CA THR A 155 5.03 -6.95 3.12
C THR A 155 6.12 -5.87 3.30
N VAL A 156 6.89 -5.91 4.40
CA VAL A 156 7.80 -4.82 4.79
C VAL A 156 9.28 -5.26 4.80
N VAL A 157 9.58 -6.56 4.82
CA VAL A 157 10.97 -7.05 4.86
C VAL A 157 11.46 -7.47 3.47
N GLU A 158 11.85 -6.49 2.67
CA GLU A 158 13.01 -6.57 1.78
C GLU A 158 13.69 -5.19 1.81
N VAL A 159 14.68 -5.04 2.70
CA VAL A 159 15.68 -3.96 2.68
C VAL A 159 17.06 -4.61 2.62
#